data_AF-W7CQC7-F1
#
_entry.id   AF-W7CQC7-F1
#
_cell.length_a   1.000
_cell.length_b   1.000
_cell.length_c   1.000
_cell.angle_alpha   90.00
_cell.angle_beta   90.00
_cell.angle_gamma   90.00
#
_symmetry.space_group_name_H-M   'P 1'
#
loop_
_entity.id
_entity.type
_entity.pdbx_description
1 polymer ?
#
loop_
_entity_poly.entity_id
_entity_poly.type
_entity_poly.pdbx_seq_one_letter_code
_entity_poly.pdbx_strand_id
1 'polypeptide(L)'
;MAFDSLFLSAMTTELSEKLVGGRIMRIQQPYSQELILVVRNERKNHKLLISAHPTYARIQISDLETTNPPVPPNFCMILRKYIESAVIERIEQIPNERILKFHLRGKNEIGDERLCDLYVEIMGRYSNVVLVDKEKNSIIDCIKHVSMAYNSYRTLLPNAPYLLPPAQTDKISPIDLTEADIAAMLTSELKLAKRIVQVVAGFSPLFAREVVAKAQSQQPAAILTAMHSLLQTTVQPSWTETNNKEDFYHFELQTSDTLVNQYSSLSELLDQFYADKARRDRVHQIGKDIEHMLQLEINKAELKIAKLEQTMHETTKADDIRIKGELLTTYMHAFSKGMTEVSLVNYYDETGGELKIVLNPLKTPSQNAQAYFNKYQKLKTAVIIVAEQIAKTQTELAYLNSVVTQLNSAAPSDIDEIREELIEQGYLRAKKTKKITVRKKPKNRMSIVT
;
A
#
# COMPACT_ATOMS: atom_id res chain seq x y z
N MET A 1 0.91 16.61 8.54
CA MET A 1 -0.09 15.55 8.78
C MET A 1 -1.18 16.18 9.62
N ALA A 2 -2.43 16.08 9.19
CA ALA A 2 -3.59 16.65 9.87
C ALA A 2 -3.86 16.01 11.24
N PHE A 3 -3.54 14.71 11.38
CA PHE A 3 -3.65 13.96 12.63
C PHE A 3 -2.52 14.34 13.61
N ASP A 4 -2.63 15.51 14.22
CA ASP A 4 -1.70 16.06 15.19
C ASP A 4 -2.13 15.83 16.64
N SER A 5 -1.39 16.37 17.61
CA SER A 5 -1.70 16.17 19.03
C SER A 5 -3.03 16.81 19.42
N LEU A 6 -3.43 17.89 18.77
CA LEU A 6 -4.68 18.60 19.07
C LEU A 6 -5.87 17.85 18.49
N PHE A 7 -5.75 17.39 17.24
CA PHE A 7 -6.75 16.51 16.65
C PHE A 7 -6.92 15.22 17.47
N LEU A 8 -5.82 14.65 17.97
CA LEU A 8 -5.88 13.48 18.84
C LEU A 8 -6.55 13.80 20.19
N SER A 9 -6.34 14.98 20.75
CA SER A 9 -7.03 15.43 21.97
C SER A 9 -8.54 15.49 21.77
N ALA A 10 -8.99 16.12 20.68
CA ALA A 10 -10.41 16.17 20.31
C ALA A 10 -10.99 14.75 20.08
N MET A 11 -10.22 13.87 19.40
CA MET A 11 -10.59 12.47 19.23
C MET A 11 -10.65 11.72 20.56
N THR A 12 -9.76 12.02 21.51
CA THR A 12 -9.76 11.40 22.85
C THR A 12 -11.05 11.67 23.58
N THR A 13 -11.57 12.90 23.49
CA THR A 13 -12.87 13.27 24.07
C THR A 13 -14.00 12.46 23.44
N GLU A 14 -14.08 12.42 22.11
CA GLU A 14 -15.12 11.64 21.39
C GLU A 14 -15.07 10.14 21.74
N LEU A 15 -13.87 9.56 21.78
CA LEU A 15 -13.68 8.15 22.14
C LEU A 15 -14.01 7.89 23.60
N SER A 16 -13.65 8.81 24.50
CA SER A 16 -13.90 8.65 25.94
C SER A 16 -15.40 8.65 26.23
N GLU A 17 -16.15 9.57 25.65
CA GLU A 17 -17.61 9.67 25.78
C GLU A 17 -18.31 8.38 25.33
N LYS A 18 -17.85 7.77 24.24
CA LYS A 18 -18.51 6.59 23.64
C LYS A 18 -18.02 5.25 24.20
N LEU A 19 -16.76 5.14 24.64
CA LEU A 19 -16.12 3.84 24.90
C LEU A 19 -15.74 3.57 26.36
N VAL A 20 -15.54 4.60 27.19
CA VAL A 20 -15.18 4.41 28.61
C VAL A 20 -16.34 3.73 29.36
N GLY A 21 -15.99 2.75 30.21
CA GLY A 21 -16.95 1.84 30.85
C GLY A 21 -17.43 0.71 29.96
N GLY A 22 -17.16 0.78 28.64
CA GLY A 22 -17.52 -0.25 27.68
C GLY A 22 -16.69 -1.52 27.81
N ARG A 23 -17.26 -2.65 27.36
CA ARG A 23 -16.59 -3.96 27.33
C ARG A 23 -16.16 -4.31 25.91
N ILE A 24 -14.90 -4.73 25.73
CA ILE A 24 -14.39 -5.24 24.45
C ILE A 24 -15.02 -6.61 24.20
N MET A 25 -15.96 -6.70 23.27
CA MET A 25 -16.69 -7.93 22.96
C MET A 25 -15.99 -8.81 21.94
N ARG A 26 -15.30 -8.19 20.98
CA ARG A 26 -14.65 -8.91 19.88
C ARG A 26 -13.45 -8.12 19.38
N ILE A 27 -12.41 -8.85 19.00
CA ILE A 27 -11.18 -8.28 18.44
C ILE A 27 -10.95 -8.87 17.06
N GLN A 28 -10.72 -8.00 16.09
CA GLN A 28 -10.60 -8.30 14.67
C GLN A 28 -9.37 -7.59 14.11
N GLN A 29 -8.64 -8.24 13.22
CA GLN A 29 -7.49 -7.64 12.53
C GLN A 29 -7.66 -7.92 11.04
N PRO A 30 -8.48 -7.12 10.32
CA PRO A 30 -8.78 -7.35 8.91
C PRO A 30 -7.53 -7.23 8.03
N TYR A 31 -6.60 -6.34 8.38
CA TYR A 31 -5.36 -6.11 7.65
C TYR A 31 -4.15 -6.14 8.60
N SER A 32 -2.96 -6.30 8.03
CA SER A 32 -1.71 -6.47 8.80
C SER A 32 -1.46 -5.36 9.83
N GLN A 33 -1.90 -4.13 9.55
CA GLN A 33 -1.66 -2.94 10.38
C GLN A 33 -2.96 -2.25 10.81
N GLU A 34 -4.11 -2.90 10.68
CA GLU A 34 -5.41 -2.37 11.11
C GLU A 34 -6.08 -3.33 12.11
N LEU A 35 -6.45 -2.81 13.26
CA LEU A 35 -7.11 -3.51 14.34
C LEU A 35 -8.50 -2.91 14.56
N ILE A 36 -9.50 -3.76 14.79
CA ILE A 36 -10.86 -3.37 15.11
C ILE A 36 -11.23 -3.98 16.46
N LEU A 37 -11.58 -3.11 17.41
CA LEU A 37 -12.15 -3.48 18.71
C LEU A 37 -13.64 -3.22 18.67
N VAL A 38 -14.47 -4.26 18.80
CA VAL A 38 -15.91 -4.11 18.96
C VAL A 38 -16.20 -3.92 20.44
N VAL A 39 -16.50 -2.70 20.84
CA VAL A 39 -16.77 -2.31 22.23
C VAL A 39 -18.28 -2.18 22.42
N ARG A 40 -18.84 -2.88 23.40
CA ARG A 40 -20.23 -2.72 23.80
C ARG A 40 -20.30 -1.73 24.96
N ASN A 41 -20.97 -0.60 24.74
CA ASN A 41 -21.25 0.40 25.76
C ASN A 41 -22.69 0.86 25.63
N GLU A 42 -23.37 1.13 26.75
CA GLU A 42 -24.76 1.64 26.76
C GLU A 42 -25.73 0.90 25.79
N ARG A 43 -25.63 -0.43 25.74
CA ARG A 43 -26.40 -1.33 24.84
C ARG A 43 -26.12 -1.17 23.34
N LYS A 44 -25.22 -0.29 22.93
CA LYS A 44 -24.74 -0.14 21.54
C LYS A 44 -23.39 -0.82 21.35
N ASN A 45 -23.11 -1.25 20.13
CA ASN A 45 -21.81 -1.79 19.74
C ASN A 45 -21.09 -0.74 18.90
N HIS A 46 -19.93 -0.29 19.36
CA HIS A 46 -19.04 0.63 18.66
C HIS A 46 -17.86 -0.15 18.09
N LYS A 47 -17.57 0.03 16.80
CA LYS A 47 -16.37 -0.53 16.16
C LYS A 47 -15.27 0.52 16.20
N LEU A 48 -14.30 0.35 17.09
CA LEU A 48 -13.11 1.20 17.16
C LEU A 48 -12.06 0.66 16.18
N LEU A 49 -11.80 1.43 15.12
CA LEU A 49 -10.71 1.19 14.18
C LEU A 49 -9.42 1.83 14.70
N ILE A 50 -8.34 1.05 14.73
CA ILE A 50 -6.99 1.48 15.05
C ILE A 50 -6.08 1.10 13.87
N SER A 51 -5.60 2.10 13.15
CA SER A 51 -4.69 1.93 12.02
C SER A 51 -3.28 2.38 12.41
N ALA A 52 -2.32 1.47 12.25
CA ALA A 52 -0.90 1.75 12.32
C ALA A 52 -0.28 1.92 10.91
N HIS A 53 -1.08 2.19 9.88
CA HIS A 53 -0.60 2.32 8.49
C HIS A 53 0.43 3.46 8.34
N PRO A 54 1.52 3.33 7.54
CA PRO A 54 2.57 4.36 7.48
C PRO A 54 2.07 5.73 7.02
N THR A 55 1.07 5.76 6.16
CA THR A 55 0.50 6.98 5.56
C THR A 55 -0.82 7.37 6.23
N TYR A 56 -1.62 6.39 6.67
CA TYR A 56 -3.02 6.55 7.10
C TYR A 56 -3.24 6.09 8.53
N ALA A 57 -2.21 6.20 9.36
CA ALA A 57 -2.31 5.91 10.79
C ALA A 57 -3.34 6.85 11.42
N ARG A 58 -4.31 6.26 12.10
CA ARG A 58 -5.44 6.97 12.70
C ARG A 58 -6.15 6.07 13.70
N ILE A 59 -6.99 6.68 14.52
CA ILE A 59 -7.92 6.00 15.40
C ILE A 59 -9.27 6.69 15.30
N GLN A 60 -10.34 5.92 15.22
CA GLN A 60 -11.70 6.44 15.08
C GLN A 60 -12.72 5.34 15.40
N ILE A 61 -13.95 5.73 15.69
CA ILE A 61 -15.08 4.81 15.54
C ILE A 61 -15.42 4.77 14.04
N SER A 62 -15.73 3.60 13.51
CA SER A 62 -15.94 3.43 12.08
C SER A 62 -17.07 2.46 11.82
N ASP A 63 -17.98 2.83 10.92
CA ASP A 63 -19.04 1.92 10.48
C ASP A 63 -18.65 1.10 9.25
N LEU A 64 -17.43 1.31 8.73
CA LEU A 64 -16.91 0.61 7.57
C LEU A 64 -17.03 -0.91 7.74
N GLU A 65 -17.57 -1.53 6.69
CA GLU A 65 -17.58 -2.97 6.58
C GLU A 65 -16.16 -3.47 6.29
N THR A 66 -15.74 -4.49 7.04
CA THR A 66 -14.42 -5.10 6.87
C THR A 66 -14.57 -6.61 6.82
N THR A 67 -13.89 -7.21 5.86
CA THR A 67 -13.76 -8.66 5.74
C THR A 67 -12.61 -9.12 6.63
N ASN A 68 -12.86 -10.15 7.44
CA ASN A 68 -11.81 -10.70 8.29
C ASN A 68 -11.05 -11.79 7.54
N PRO A 69 -9.73 -11.90 7.72
CA PRO A 69 -8.99 -13.02 7.18
C PRO A 69 -9.50 -14.34 7.80
N PRO A 70 -9.46 -15.45 7.03
CA PRO A 70 -9.93 -16.75 7.51
C PRO A 70 -9.11 -17.28 8.70
N VAL A 71 -7.84 -16.87 8.80
CA VAL A 71 -6.96 -17.17 9.95
C VAL A 71 -6.58 -15.85 10.61
N PRO A 72 -6.90 -15.65 11.91
CA PRO A 72 -6.52 -14.44 12.62
C PRO A 72 -4.99 -14.37 12.80
N PRO A 73 -4.36 -13.21 12.60
CA PRO A 73 -2.93 -13.03 12.90
C PRO A 73 -2.60 -13.27 14.38
N ASN A 74 -1.34 -13.60 14.67
CA ASN A 74 -0.87 -13.89 16.04
C ASN A 74 -1.16 -12.74 17.02
N PHE A 75 -0.91 -11.50 16.62
CA PHE A 75 -1.18 -10.33 17.46
C PHE A 75 -2.66 -10.23 17.85
N CYS A 76 -3.58 -10.43 16.89
CA CYS A 76 -5.02 -10.52 17.16
C CYS A 76 -5.37 -11.64 18.16
N MET A 77 -4.76 -12.82 18.02
CA MET A 77 -4.97 -13.93 18.96
C MET A 77 -4.45 -13.60 20.37
N ILE A 78 -3.32 -12.91 20.49
CA ILE A 78 -2.78 -12.46 21.77
C ILE A 78 -3.71 -11.42 22.40
N LEU A 79 -4.14 -10.41 21.65
CA LEU A 79 -5.12 -9.44 22.14
C LEU A 79 -6.39 -10.15 22.64
N ARG A 80 -6.88 -11.17 21.92
CA ARG A 80 -8.03 -11.96 22.38
C ARG A 80 -7.78 -12.64 23.73
N LYS A 81 -6.63 -13.29 23.88
CA LYS A 81 -6.26 -13.94 25.14
C LYS A 81 -6.16 -12.97 26.33
N TYR A 82 -5.72 -11.73 26.10
CA TYR A 82 -5.40 -10.81 27.19
C TYR A 82 -6.48 -9.77 27.48
N ILE A 83 -7.17 -9.27 26.46
CA ILE A 83 -8.08 -8.12 26.58
C ILE A 83 -9.47 -8.35 25.97
N GLU A 84 -9.78 -9.54 25.44
CA GLU A 84 -11.17 -9.88 25.11
C GLU A 84 -12.00 -9.94 26.40
N SER A 85 -13.20 -9.36 26.37
CA SER A 85 -14.05 -9.12 27.55
C SER A 85 -13.48 -8.15 28.60
N ALA A 86 -12.35 -7.49 28.35
CA ALA A 86 -11.86 -6.43 29.23
C ALA A 86 -12.75 -5.18 29.16
N VAL A 87 -12.81 -4.45 30.27
CA VAL A 87 -13.49 -3.16 30.39
C VAL A 87 -12.49 -2.05 30.16
N ILE A 88 -12.87 -1.04 29.39
CA ILE A 88 -12.09 0.18 29.19
C ILE A 88 -12.35 1.09 30.38
N GLU A 89 -11.39 1.22 31.30
CA GLU A 89 -11.54 2.05 32.50
C GLU A 89 -11.34 3.53 32.19
N ARG A 90 -10.37 3.82 31.33
CA ARG A 90 -9.97 5.19 30.99
C ARG A 90 -9.26 5.18 29.65
N ILE A 91 -9.44 6.26 28.90
CA ILE A 91 -8.66 6.58 27.70
C ILE A 91 -7.96 7.90 28.00
N GLU A 92 -6.65 7.96 27.79
CA GLU A 92 -5.88 9.17 27.98
C GLU A 92 -4.87 9.39 26.86
N GLN A 93 -4.61 10.65 26.55
CA GLN A 93 -3.53 11.04 25.67
C GLN A 93 -2.27 11.31 26.48
N ILE A 94 -1.11 10.86 25.97
CA ILE A 94 0.18 11.30 26.52
C ILE A 94 0.37 12.78 26.16
N PRO A 95 0.63 13.68 27.12
CA PRO A 95 0.63 15.12 26.89
C PRO A 95 1.49 15.56 25.70
N ASN A 96 0.93 16.38 24.82
CA ASN A 96 1.55 16.93 23.61
C ASN A 96 2.09 15.88 22.61
N GLU A 97 1.77 14.61 22.81
CA GLU A 97 2.21 13.50 21.98
C GLU A 97 1.03 12.86 21.24
N ARG A 98 1.33 12.24 20.10
CA ARG A 98 0.33 11.53 19.28
C ARG A 98 0.19 10.08 19.74
N ILE A 99 -0.03 9.89 21.04
CA ILE A 99 -0.10 8.58 21.68
C ILE A 99 -1.34 8.53 22.58
N LEU A 100 -2.19 7.54 22.34
CA LEU A 100 -3.26 7.18 23.28
C LEU A 100 -2.87 5.99 24.11
N LYS A 101 -3.32 6.02 25.35
CA LYS A 101 -3.23 4.93 26.31
C LYS A 101 -4.63 4.56 26.77
N PHE A 102 -4.99 3.30 26.55
CA PHE A 102 -6.22 2.71 27.08
C PHE A 102 -5.86 1.90 28.31
N HIS A 103 -6.49 2.22 29.44
CA HIS A 103 -6.40 1.43 30.67
C HIS A 103 -7.48 0.35 30.60
N LEU A 104 -7.05 -0.90 30.57
CA LEU A 104 -7.93 -2.05 30.38
C LEU A 104 -7.91 -2.94 31.62
N ARG A 105 -9.10 -3.26 32.12
CA ARG A 105 -9.29 -4.23 33.20
C ARG A 105 -9.98 -5.48 32.68
N GLY A 106 -9.26 -6.59 32.68
CA GLY A 106 -9.75 -7.91 32.31
C GLY A 106 -9.68 -8.90 33.47
N LYS A 107 -9.93 -10.17 33.14
CA LYS A 107 -9.70 -11.31 34.02
C LYS A 107 -8.81 -12.33 33.32
N ASN A 108 -7.98 -13.03 34.08
CA ASN A 108 -7.18 -14.14 33.57
C ASN A 108 -8.02 -15.44 33.48
N GLU A 109 -7.42 -16.52 32.99
CA GLU A 109 -8.08 -17.84 32.84
C GLU A 109 -8.49 -18.48 34.18
N ILE A 110 -7.89 -18.04 35.29
CA ILE A 110 -8.12 -18.53 36.65
C ILE A 110 -9.17 -17.68 37.38
N GLY A 111 -9.52 -16.51 36.82
CA GLY A 111 -10.54 -15.59 37.33
C GLY A 111 -9.98 -14.36 38.06
N ASP A 112 -8.66 -14.27 38.25
CA ASP A 112 -8.03 -13.11 38.89
C ASP A 112 -8.07 -11.89 37.97
N GLU A 113 -8.03 -10.71 38.58
CA GLU A 113 -7.96 -9.44 37.88
C GLU A 113 -6.65 -9.32 37.10
N ARG A 114 -6.74 -8.79 35.87
CA ARG A 114 -5.59 -8.48 35.03
C ARG A 114 -5.71 -7.05 34.54
N LEU A 115 -4.66 -6.27 34.76
CA LEU A 115 -4.57 -4.90 34.27
C LEU A 115 -3.59 -4.82 33.10
N CYS A 116 -4.06 -4.29 31.98
CA CYS A 116 -3.25 -4.09 30.77
C CYS A 116 -3.41 -2.67 30.26
N ASP A 117 -2.35 -2.14 29.67
CA ASP A 117 -2.36 -0.86 28.99
C ASP A 117 -2.18 -1.10 27.49
N LEU A 118 -3.11 -0.58 26.67
CA LEU A 118 -2.99 -0.61 25.21
C LEU A 118 -2.55 0.78 24.72
N TYR A 119 -1.35 0.85 24.18
CA TYR A 119 -0.77 2.06 23.61
C TYR A 119 -1.01 2.09 22.10
N VAL A 120 -1.50 3.22 21.61
CA VAL A 120 -1.70 3.50 20.19
C VAL A 120 -0.85 4.70 19.81
N GLU A 121 0.23 4.46 19.07
CA GLU A 121 1.19 5.48 18.65
C GLU A 121 0.93 5.86 17.19
N ILE A 122 0.59 7.12 16.93
CA ILE A 122 0.25 7.63 15.59
C ILE A 122 1.40 8.54 15.11
N MET A 123 2.44 7.91 14.57
CA MET A 123 3.68 8.55 14.15
C MET A 123 4.02 8.28 12.67
N GLY A 124 3.00 8.20 11.81
CA GLY A 124 3.17 7.85 10.39
C GLY A 124 3.83 6.48 10.22
N ARG A 125 4.99 6.43 9.55
CA ARG A 125 5.74 5.17 9.34
C ARG A 125 6.11 4.42 10.63
N TYR A 126 6.28 5.14 11.73
CA TYR A 126 6.63 4.57 13.03
C TYR A 126 5.41 4.24 13.90
N SER A 127 4.19 4.40 13.36
CA SER A 127 2.97 4.10 14.10
C SER A 127 2.93 2.65 14.51
N ASN A 128 2.45 2.39 15.73
CA ASN A 128 2.42 1.08 16.33
C ASN A 128 1.25 0.96 17.32
N VAL A 129 0.89 -0.28 17.63
CA VAL A 129 -0.09 -0.63 18.65
C VAL A 129 0.58 -1.65 19.56
N VAL A 130 0.71 -1.31 20.84
CA VAL A 130 1.50 -2.08 21.80
C VAL A 130 0.63 -2.42 22.99
N LEU A 131 0.49 -3.70 23.29
CA LEU A 131 -0.17 -4.16 24.52
C LEU A 131 0.89 -4.38 25.60
N VAL A 132 0.67 -3.79 26.77
CA VAL A 132 1.62 -3.79 27.89
C VAL A 132 0.93 -4.35 29.14
N ASP A 133 1.65 -5.19 29.88
CA ASP A 133 1.27 -5.63 31.22
C ASP A 133 1.53 -4.47 32.20
N LYS A 134 0.47 -3.99 32.86
CA LYS A 134 0.55 -2.77 33.68
C LYS A 134 1.41 -2.98 34.94
N GLU A 135 1.38 -4.18 35.52
CA GLU A 135 2.11 -4.46 36.77
C GLU A 135 3.61 -4.64 36.50
N LYS A 136 3.96 -5.33 35.42
CA LYS A 136 5.36 -5.63 35.07
C LYS A 136 6.00 -4.56 34.19
N ASN A 137 5.20 -3.64 33.63
CA ASN A 137 5.60 -2.71 32.57
C ASN A 137 6.33 -3.41 31.41
N SER A 138 5.86 -4.62 31.05
CA SER A 138 6.45 -5.44 30.00
C SER A 138 5.52 -5.54 28.80
N ILE A 139 6.06 -5.42 27.60
CA ILE A 139 5.32 -5.60 26.35
C ILE A 139 4.82 -7.04 26.27
N ILE A 140 3.51 -7.20 26.15
CA ILE A 140 2.88 -8.49 25.89
C ILE A 140 3.07 -8.84 24.42
N ASP A 141 2.67 -7.93 23.53
CA ASP A 141 2.97 -7.99 22.09
C ASP A 141 2.70 -6.63 21.43
N CYS A 142 3.08 -6.48 20.17
CA CYS A 142 2.78 -5.29 19.36
C CYS A 142 2.49 -5.64 17.90
N ILE A 143 1.74 -4.76 17.21
CA ILE A 143 1.34 -4.99 15.81
C ILE A 143 2.55 -4.93 14.85
N LYS A 144 3.59 -4.15 15.19
CA LYS A 144 4.87 -4.11 14.47
C LYS A 144 6.04 -4.37 15.42
N HIS A 145 6.74 -5.48 15.20
CA HIS A 145 7.94 -5.81 15.95
C HIS A 145 9.12 -4.94 15.50
N VAL A 146 9.83 -4.35 16.46
CA VAL A 146 11.00 -3.49 16.20
C VAL A 146 12.16 -3.95 17.08
N SER A 147 13.19 -4.54 16.45
CA SER A 147 14.42 -4.97 17.15
C SER A 147 15.41 -3.80 17.34
N MET A 148 16.35 -3.95 18.28
CA MET A 148 17.44 -2.98 18.51
C MET A 148 18.24 -2.60 17.25
N ALA A 149 18.37 -3.50 16.27
CA ALA A 149 19.08 -3.22 15.03
C ALA A 149 18.44 -2.09 14.19
N TYR A 150 17.13 -1.89 14.32
CA TYR A 150 16.38 -0.87 13.57
C TYR A 150 16.08 0.37 14.40
N ASN A 151 16.01 0.24 15.72
CA ASN A 151 15.79 1.34 16.64
C ASN A 151 16.69 1.16 17.87
N SER A 152 17.73 2.00 17.95
CA SER A 152 18.70 1.97 19.04
C SER A 152 18.13 2.50 20.36
N TYR A 153 17.07 3.31 20.32
CA TYR A 153 16.51 3.93 21.53
C TYR A 153 15.61 2.96 22.31
N ARG A 154 14.72 2.24 21.62
CA ARG A 154 13.81 1.28 22.26
C ARG A 154 13.51 0.07 21.38
N THR A 155 13.26 -1.06 22.03
CA THR A 155 12.84 -2.31 21.40
C THR A 155 11.37 -2.55 21.64
N LEU A 156 10.63 -2.92 20.59
CA LEU A 156 9.23 -3.31 20.66
C LEU A 156 9.14 -4.79 20.32
N LEU A 157 9.37 -5.64 21.33
CA LEU A 157 9.29 -7.09 21.24
C LEU A 157 8.61 -7.64 22.52
N PRO A 158 7.95 -8.80 22.44
CA PRO A 158 7.39 -9.46 23.61
C PRO A 158 8.40 -9.62 24.75
N ASN A 159 7.94 -9.41 25.99
CA ASN A 159 8.70 -9.44 27.25
C ASN A 159 9.74 -8.34 27.45
N ALA A 160 10.00 -7.47 26.46
CA ALA A 160 10.83 -6.29 26.67
C ALA A 160 10.08 -5.25 27.54
N PRO A 161 10.77 -4.42 28.34
CA PRO A 161 10.13 -3.31 29.04
C PRO A 161 9.58 -2.30 28.04
N TYR A 162 8.36 -1.79 28.28
CA TYR A 162 7.81 -0.74 27.43
C TYR A 162 8.41 0.61 27.79
N LEU A 163 8.89 1.31 26.76
CA LEU A 163 9.39 2.67 26.84
C LEU A 163 8.62 3.54 25.84
N LEU A 164 8.19 4.72 26.28
CA LEU A 164 7.62 5.73 25.40
C LEU A 164 8.64 6.14 24.32
N PRO A 165 8.19 6.68 23.17
CA PRO A 165 9.09 7.36 22.24
C PRO A 165 9.91 8.45 22.95
N PRO A 166 11.09 8.82 22.43
CA PRO A 166 11.88 9.91 22.98
C PRO A 166 11.03 11.18 23.13
N ALA A 167 10.95 11.71 24.35
CA ALA A 167 10.20 12.93 24.61
C ALA A 167 10.82 14.12 23.87
N GLN A 168 9.99 15.05 23.40
CA GLN A 168 10.42 16.31 22.78
C GLN A 168 10.80 17.33 23.86
N THR A 169 11.87 17.07 24.63
CA THR A 169 12.29 17.90 25.77
C THR A 169 12.66 19.34 25.39
N ASP A 170 13.08 19.56 24.15
CA ASP A 170 13.49 20.89 23.66
C ASP A 170 12.30 21.78 23.27
N LYS A 171 11.06 21.25 23.36
CA LYS A 171 9.85 21.96 22.97
C LYS A 171 9.03 22.39 24.17
N ILE A 172 8.44 23.56 24.05
CA ILE A 172 7.57 24.18 25.06
C ILE A 172 6.15 23.64 24.88
N SER A 173 5.47 23.32 25.98
CA SER A 173 4.06 22.95 25.92
C SER A 173 3.22 24.16 25.51
N PRO A 174 2.15 23.98 24.71
CA PRO A 174 1.25 25.08 24.35
C PRO A 174 0.65 25.84 25.56
N ILE A 175 0.50 25.17 26.70
CA ILE A 175 -0.11 25.74 27.92
C ILE A 175 0.90 26.62 28.69
N ASP A 176 2.19 26.30 28.58
CA ASP A 176 3.27 27.00 29.28
C ASP A 176 3.87 28.15 28.46
N LEU A 177 3.30 28.43 27.28
CA LEU A 177 3.86 29.37 26.32
C LEU A 177 3.65 30.83 26.77
N THR A 178 4.73 31.62 26.75
CA THR A 178 4.69 33.04 27.11
C THR A 178 4.84 33.96 25.91
N GLU A 179 4.49 35.25 26.07
CA GLU A 179 4.75 36.27 25.05
C GLU A 179 6.25 36.43 24.74
N ALA A 180 7.11 36.25 25.75
CA ALA A 180 8.56 36.32 25.57
C ALA A 180 9.06 35.19 24.65
N ASP A 181 8.50 33.98 24.78
CA ASP A 181 8.83 32.86 23.89
C ASP A 181 8.43 33.17 22.46
N ILE A 182 7.24 33.75 22.24
CA ILE A 182 6.77 34.13 20.90
C ILE A 182 7.64 35.26 20.33
N ALA A 183 8.03 36.24 21.15
CA ALA A 183 8.96 37.29 20.72
C ALA A 183 10.29 36.68 20.23
N ALA A 184 10.83 35.69 20.94
CA ALA A 184 12.02 34.95 20.53
C ALA A 184 11.79 34.09 19.26
N MET A 185 10.56 33.66 18.97
CA MET A 185 10.25 32.99 17.70
C MET A 185 10.26 33.96 16.52
N LEU A 186 9.85 35.22 16.73
CA LEU A 186 9.78 36.24 15.69
C LEU A 186 11.16 36.79 15.27
N THR A 187 12.17 36.68 16.13
CA THR A 187 13.55 37.10 15.79
C THR A 187 14.27 36.14 14.84
N SER A 188 13.66 35.00 14.50
CA SER A 188 14.24 34.00 13.59
C SER A 188 14.06 34.41 12.13
N GLU A 189 15.02 34.06 11.27
CA GLU A 189 14.90 34.19 9.81
C GLU A 189 13.86 33.24 9.18
N LEU A 190 13.40 32.23 9.94
CA LEU A 190 12.40 31.28 9.48
C LEU A 190 11.00 31.90 9.50
N LYS A 191 10.15 31.49 8.54
CA LYS A 191 8.71 31.81 8.58
C LYS A 191 8.11 31.38 9.92
N LEU A 192 7.33 32.27 10.54
CA LEU A 192 6.74 32.07 11.87
C LEU A 192 6.04 30.72 12.04
N ALA A 193 5.21 30.30 11.08
CA ALA A 193 4.53 29.00 11.14
C ALA A 193 5.50 27.81 11.23
N LYS A 194 6.66 27.86 10.56
CA LYS A 194 7.70 26.82 10.69
C LYS A 194 8.36 26.87 12.07
N ARG A 195 8.59 28.07 12.60
CA ARG A 195 9.22 28.26 13.91
C ARG A 195 8.33 27.77 15.04
N ILE A 196 7.03 28.04 14.97
CA ILE A 196 6.02 27.52 15.92
C ILE A 196 6.12 25.98 16.01
N VAL A 197 6.18 25.27 14.88
CA VAL A 197 6.28 23.79 14.88
C VAL A 197 7.60 23.28 15.49
N GLN A 198 8.68 24.05 15.38
CA GLN A 198 9.97 23.70 15.97
C GLN A 198 10.01 23.89 17.48
N VAL A 199 9.38 24.95 17.99
CA VAL A 199 9.46 25.33 19.41
C VAL A 199 8.30 24.78 20.23
N VAL A 200 7.09 24.70 19.66
CA VAL A 200 5.89 24.29 20.38
C VAL A 200 5.61 22.80 20.16
N ALA A 201 5.39 22.07 21.25
CA ALA A 201 5.08 20.66 21.22
C ALA A 201 3.67 20.39 20.68
N GLY A 202 3.49 19.27 19.98
CA GLY A 202 2.18 18.78 19.52
C GLY A 202 1.56 19.48 18.31
N PHE A 203 2.10 20.62 17.85
CA PHE A 203 1.53 21.40 16.75
C PHE A 203 1.93 20.90 15.36
N SER A 204 0.97 20.89 14.45
CA SER A 204 1.22 20.64 13.02
C SER A 204 1.54 21.92 12.24
N PRO A 205 2.18 21.80 11.07
CA PRO A 205 2.29 22.92 10.12
C PRO A 205 0.94 23.48 9.68
N LEU A 206 -0.13 22.68 9.74
CA LEU A 206 -1.48 23.10 9.38
C LEU A 206 -2.04 24.03 10.47
N PHE A 207 -2.02 23.60 11.73
CA PHE A 207 -2.41 24.44 12.86
C PHE A 207 -1.57 25.72 12.96
N ALA A 208 -0.25 25.62 12.77
CA ALA A 208 0.63 26.79 12.86
C ALA A 208 0.35 27.85 11.79
N ARG A 209 -0.09 27.45 10.58
CA ARG A 209 -0.54 28.41 9.55
C ARG A 209 -1.81 29.12 9.98
N GLU A 210 -2.73 28.39 10.58
CA GLU A 210 -3.99 28.94 11.08
C GLU A 210 -3.78 29.96 12.21
N VAL A 211 -2.86 29.67 13.14
CA VAL A 211 -2.46 30.63 14.20
C VAL A 211 -1.97 31.95 13.59
N VAL A 212 -1.07 31.86 12.60
CA VAL A 212 -0.51 33.05 11.94
C VAL A 212 -1.58 33.82 11.18
N ALA A 213 -2.50 33.13 10.49
CA ALA A 213 -3.58 33.76 9.76
C ALA A 213 -4.58 34.46 10.70
N LYS A 214 -4.96 33.80 11.81
CA LYS A 214 -5.90 34.35 12.79
C LYS A 214 -5.31 35.53 13.57
N ALA A 215 -4.01 35.53 13.85
CA ALA A 215 -3.37 36.62 14.59
C ALA A 215 -3.43 37.96 13.83
N GLN A 216 -3.45 37.93 12.49
CA GLN A 216 -3.49 39.10 11.58
C GLN A 216 -2.39 40.15 11.79
N SER A 217 -1.51 39.97 12.78
CA SER A 217 -0.42 40.85 13.16
C SER A 217 0.76 40.02 13.68
N GLN A 218 1.96 40.60 13.65
CA GLN A 218 3.17 39.96 14.18
C GLN A 218 3.48 40.38 15.62
N GLN A 219 2.48 40.87 16.36
CA GLN A 219 2.66 41.19 17.78
C GLN A 219 2.61 39.91 18.64
N PRO A 220 3.55 39.69 19.57
CA PRO A 220 3.58 38.47 20.38
C PRO A 220 2.27 38.18 21.13
N ALA A 221 1.68 39.20 21.76
CA ALA A 221 0.41 39.10 22.46
C ALA A 221 -0.75 38.67 21.55
N ALA A 222 -0.80 39.19 20.32
CA ALA A 222 -1.85 38.85 19.35
C ALA A 222 -1.72 37.40 18.88
N ILE A 223 -0.50 36.93 18.63
CA ILE A 223 -0.22 35.54 18.27
C ILE A 223 -0.59 34.58 19.40
N LEU A 224 -0.22 34.92 20.65
CA LEU A 224 -0.57 34.12 21.84
C LEU A 224 -2.09 34.03 22.00
N THR A 225 -2.78 35.17 21.88
CA THR A 225 -4.24 35.24 21.97
C THR A 225 -4.92 34.43 20.89
N ALA A 226 -4.45 34.53 19.63
CA ALA A 226 -4.96 33.75 18.52
C ALA A 226 -4.76 32.24 18.75
N MET A 227 -3.60 31.86 19.27
CA MET A 227 -3.27 30.47 19.61
C MET A 227 -4.19 29.93 20.71
N HIS A 228 -4.35 30.64 21.83
CA HIS A 228 -5.25 30.24 22.91
C HIS A 228 -6.70 30.15 22.44
N SER A 229 -7.15 31.11 21.63
CA SER A 229 -8.48 31.08 21.03
C SER A 229 -8.68 29.84 20.14
N LEU A 230 -7.68 29.47 19.33
CA LEU A 230 -7.77 28.29 18.47
C LEU A 230 -7.79 26.99 19.28
N LEU A 231 -7.00 26.90 20.35
CA LEU A 231 -6.98 25.74 21.25
C LEU A 231 -8.32 25.52 21.98
N GLN A 232 -9.11 26.56 22.15
CA GLN A 232 -10.44 26.53 22.77
C GLN A 232 -11.59 26.44 21.76
N THR A 233 -11.28 26.26 20.46
CA THR A 233 -12.31 26.21 19.42
C THR A 233 -13.18 24.97 19.59
N THR A 234 -14.50 25.14 19.50
CA THR A 234 -15.45 24.03 19.51
C THR A 234 -15.18 23.08 18.35
N VAL A 235 -15.29 21.78 18.62
CA VAL A 235 -15.09 20.75 17.59
C VAL A 235 -16.18 20.87 16.52
N GLN A 236 -15.75 21.20 15.30
CA GLN A 236 -16.54 21.26 14.07
C GLN A 236 -15.76 20.55 12.95
N PRO A 237 -15.82 19.20 12.90
CA PRO A 237 -15.03 18.39 11.99
C PRO A 237 -15.25 18.81 10.53
N SER A 238 -14.17 19.22 9.87
CA SER A 238 -14.25 19.84 8.54
C SER A 238 -13.25 19.20 7.57
N TRP A 239 -13.70 18.97 6.34
CA TRP A 239 -12.85 18.61 5.20
C TRP A 239 -12.72 19.84 4.31
N THR A 240 -11.48 20.24 4.05
CA THR A 240 -11.13 21.42 3.26
C THR A 240 -10.17 21.07 2.12
N GLU A 241 -10.05 21.95 1.13
CA GLU A 241 -9.09 21.83 0.04
C GLU A 241 -8.28 23.13 -0.14
N THR A 242 -7.00 22.97 -0.44
CA THR A 242 -6.09 24.08 -0.76
C THR A 242 -5.19 23.69 -1.92
N ASN A 243 -5.20 24.43 -3.03
CA ASN A 243 -4.42 24.11 -4.24
C ASN A 243 -4.57 22.64 -4.72
N ASN A 244 -5.81 22.15 -4.84
CA ASN A 244 -6.15 20.76 -5.19
C ASN A 244 -5.57 19.70 -4.22
N LYS A 245 -5.26 20.08 -2.98
CA LYS A 245 -4.86 19.17 -1.91
C LYS A 245 -5.91 19.16 -0.82
N GLU A 246 -6.47 17.99 -0.60
CA GLU A 246 -7.43 17.73 0.45
C GLU A 246 -6.73 17.62 1.81
N ASP A 247 -7.27 18.33 2.79
CA ASP A 247 -6.89 18.29 4.20
C ASP A 247 -8.16 18.17 5.06
N PHE A 248 -7.99 17.84 6.33
CA PHE A 248 -9.08 17.81 7.31
C PHE A 248 -8.61 18.33 8.65
N TYR A 249 -9.54 18.79 9.49
CA TYR A 249 -9.23 19.16 10.86
C TYR A 249 -10.46 19.09 11.78
N HIS A 250 -10.24 19.32 13.08
CA HIS A 250 -11.31 19.26 14.08
C HIS A 250 -12.13 20.55 14.16
N PHE A 251 -11.78 21.58 13.38
CA PHE A 251 -12.54 22.82 13.16
C PHE A 251 -12.30 23.31 11.71
N GLU A 252 -13.07 24.30 11.26
CA GLU A 252 -12.93 24.89 9.93
C GLU A 252 -11.64 25.73 9.78
N LEU A 253 -10.80 25.38 8.80
CA LEU A 253 -9.54 26.08 8.52
C LEU A 253 -9.80 27.31 7.66
N GLN A 254 -9.62 28.51 8.23
CA GLN A 254 -9.76 29.78 7.49
C GLN A 254 -8.65 29.97 6.46
N THR A 255 -7.53 29.27 6.62
CA THR A 255 -6.43 29.25 5.63
C THR A 255 -6.69 28.39 4.41
N SER A 256 -7.80 27.65 4.35
CA SER A 256 -8.16 26.82 3.21
C SER A 256 -8.84 27.63 2.09
N ASP A 257 -8.75 27.16 0.84
CA ASP A 257 -9.35 27.85 -0.30
C ASP A 257 -10.86 27.54 -0.37
N THR A 258 -11.21 26.28 -0.06
CA THR A 258 -12.58 25.77 -0.15
C THR A 258 -12.90 24.85 1.03
N LEU A 259 -14.09 25.02 1.58
CA LEU A 259 -14.73 24.04 2.47
C LEU A 259 -15.41 22.98 1.59
N VAL A 260 -14.93 21.74 1.67
CA VAL A 260 -15.51 20.62 0.92
C VAL A 260 -16.78 20.13 1.62
N ASN A 261 -16.69 19.84 2.93
CA ASN A 261 -17.82 19.41 3.73
C ASN A 261 -17.57 19.55 5.25
N GLN A 262 -18.64 19.55 6.03
CA GLN A 262 -18.62 19.47 7.50
C GLN A 262 -19.34 18.22 7.98
N TYR A 263 -18.91 17.68 9.11
CA TYR A 263 -19.41 16.41 9.64
C TYR A 263 -19.85 16.52 11.10
N SER A 264 -20.70 15.59 11.52
CA SER A 264 -21.24 15.59 12.89
C SER A 264 -20.23 15.09 13.93
N SER A 265 -19.23 14.31 13.51
CA SER A 265 -18.20 13.73 14.37
C SER A 265 -16.86 13.59 13.65
N LEU A 266 -15.77 13.49 14.42
CA LEU A 266 -14.44 13.26 13.85
C LEU A 266 -14.35 11.88 13.21
N SER A 267 -15.06 10.91 13.79
CA SER A 267 -15.19 9.56 13.25
C SER A 267 -15.82 9.54 11.86
N GLU A 268 -16.91 10.28 11.65
CA GLU A 268 -17.58 10.39 10.34
C GLU A 268 -16.70 11.09 9.30
N LEU A 269 -16.05 12.19 9.68
CA LEU A 269 -15.07 12.88 8.84
C LEU A 269 -13.99 11.93 8.34
N LEU A 270 -13.41 11.13 9.23
CA LEU A 270 -12.32 10.21 8.87
C LEU A 270 -12.80 9.02 8.03
N ASP A 271 -14.02 8.53 8.25
CA ASP A 271 -14.61 7.49 7.39
C ASP A 271 -14.73 7.99 5.94
N GLN A 272 -15.24 9.21 5.74
CA GLN A 272 -15.39 9.79 4.39
C GLN A 272 -14.04 10.15 3.76
N PHE A 273 -13.15 10.81 4.51
CA PHE A 273 -11.85 11.24 3.99
C PHE A 273 -10.95 10.07 3.56
N TYR A 274 -11.03 8.93 4.27
CA TYR A 274 -10.20 7.76 4.00
C TYR A 274 -10.89 6.67 3.19
N ALA A 275 -12.20 6.77 2.87
CA ALA A 275 -12.94 5.74 2.14
C ALA A 275 -12.20 5.27 0.88
N ASP A 276 -11.86 6.20 -0.02
CA ASP A 276 -11.21 5.86 -1.30
C ASP A 276 -9.70 5.67 -1.21
N LYS A 277 -9.02 6.45 -0.36
CA LYS A 277 -7.56 6.38 -0.19
C LYS A 277 -7.13 5.09 0.49
N ALA A 278 -7.82 4.71 1.57
CA ALA A 278 -7.53 3.45 2.27
C ALA A 278 -7.96 2.24 1.42
N ARG A 279 -9.07 2.31 0.67
CA ARG A 279 -9.48 1.22 -0.23
C ARG A 279 -8.42 0.90 -1.27
N ARG A 280 -7.93 1.92 -2.00
CA ARG A 280 -6.89 1.74 -3.04
C ARG A 280 -5.60 1.17 -2.48
N ASP A 281 -5.11 1.69 -1.35
CA ASP A 281 -3.90 1.16 -0.72
C ASP A 281 -4.08 -0.27 -0.18
N ARG A 282 -5.28 -0.62 0.35
CA ARG A 282 -5.59 -1.99 0.78
C ARG A 282 -5.53 -2.97 -0.38
N VAL A 283 -6.06 -2.57 -1.54
CA VAL A 283 -6.01 -3.36 -2.77
C VAL A 283 -4.57 -3.56 -3.23
N HIS A 284 -3.78 -2.48 -3.25
CA HIS A 284 -2.37 -2.54 -3.57
C HIS A 284 -1.58 -3.43 -2.59
N GLN A 285 -1.88 -3.39 -1.28
CA GLN A 285 -1.21 -4.25 -0.30
C GLN A 285 -1.54 -5.74 -0.45
N ILE A 286 -2.81 -6.10 -0.66
CA ILE A 286 -3.24 -7.49 -0.80
C ILE A 286 -2.86 -8.05 -2.17
N GLY A 287 -2.89 -7.20 -3.20
CA GLY A 287 -2.59 -7.53 -4.58
C GLY A 287 -1.13 -7.36 -4.95
N LYS A 288 -0.23 -6.95 -4.05
CA LYS A 288 1.18 -6.65 -4.39
C LYS A 288 1.90 -7.82 -5.06
N ASP A 289 1.61 -9.05 -4.63
CA ASP A 289 2.18 -10.26 -5.24
C ASP A 289 1.62 -10.50 -6.64
N ILE A 290 0.31 -10.31 -6.82
CA ILE A 290 -0.38 -10.36 -8.11
C ILE A 290 0.15 -9.28 -9.05
N GLU A 291 0.24 -8.04 -8.60
CA GLU A 291 0.72 -6.89 -9.37
C GLU A 291 2.17 -7.09 -9.83
N HIS A 292 3.04 -7.54 -8.92
CA HIS A 292 4.41 -7.86 -9.29
C HIS A 292 4.48 -8.96 -10.36
N MET A 293 3.66 -10.01 -10.21
CA MET A 293 3.56 -11.09 -11.19
C MET A 293 3.04 -10.59 -12.54
N LEU A 294 1.94 -9.83 -12.55
CA LEU A 294 1.36 -9.23 -13.77
C LEU A 294 2.40 -8.38 -14.49
N GLN A 295 3.15 -7.54 -13.77
CA GLN A 295 4.20 -6.72 -14.36
C GLN A 295 5.31 -7.59 -14.97
N LEU A 296 5.69 -8.69 -14.32
CA LEU A 296 6.69 -9.61 -14.86
C LEU A 296 6.21 -10.29 -16.15
N GLU A 297 4.95 -10.74 -16.21
CA GLU A 297 4.39 -11.40 -17.39
C GLU A 297 4.14 -10.41 -18.55
N ILE A 298 3.66 -9.20 -18.26
CA ILE A 298 3.53 -8.11 -19.23
C ILE A 298 4.89 -7.80 -19.87
N ASN A 299 5.92 -7.60 -19.06
CA ASN A 299 7.27 -7.32 -19.56
C ASN A 299 7.81 -8.47 -20.45
N LYS A 300 7.49 -9.74 -20.11
CA LYS A 300 7.88 -10.89 -20.94
C LYS A 300 7.13 -10.90 -22.27
N ALA A 301 5.83 -10.62 -22.27
CA ALA A 301 5.00 -10.56 -23.47
C ALA A 301 5.46 -9.45 -24.41
N GLU A 302 5.74 -8.25 -23.89
CA GLU A 302 6.28 -7.12 -24.65
C GLU A 302 7.65 -7.45 -25.27
N LEU A 303 8.58 -8.02 -24.49
CA LEU A 303 9.87 -8.47 -25.00
C LEU A 303 9.75 -9.55 -26.07
N LYS A 304 8.76 -10.45 -25.95
CA LYS A 304 8.49 -11.49 -26.95
C LYS A 304 7.96 -10.88 -28.24
N ILE A 305 7.02 -9.94 -28.17
CA ILE A 305 6.50 -9.20 -29.34
C ILE A 305 7.65 -8.49 -30.06
N ALA A 306 8.48 -7.72 -29.33
CA ALA A 306 9.60 -7.00 -29.93
C ALA A 306 10.58 -7.93 -30.69
N LYS A 307 10.89 -9.12 -30.15
CA LYS A 307 11.74 -10.12 -30.83
C LYS A 307 11.07 -10.73 -32.06
N LEU A 308 9.76 -11.00 -31.98
CA LEU A 308 8.99 -11.53 -33.10
C LEU A 308 8.86 -10.49 -34.22
N GLU A 309 8.64 -9.21 -33.89
CA GLU A 309 8.62 -8.10 -34.85
C GLU A 309 9.97 -7.91 -35.52
N GLN A 310 11.09 -8.02 -34.79
CA GLN A 310 12.43 -8.02 -35.38
C GLN A 310 12.60 -9.20 -36.37
N THR A 311 12.15 -10.40 -35.98
CA THR A 311 12.18 -11.57 -36.87
C THR A 311 11.31 -11.35 -38.11
N MET A 312 10.13 -10.73 -37.95
CA MET A 312 9.25 -10.37 -39.06
C MET A 312 9.93 -9.35 -39.99
N HIS A 313 10.64 -8.36 -39.45
CA HIS A 313 11.38 -7.40 -40.25
C HIS A 313 12.48 -8.09 -41.09
N GLU A 314 13.17 -9.10 -40.57
CA GLU A 314 14.15 -9.87 -41.34
C GLU A 314 13.53 -10.62 -42.54
N THR A 315 12.24 -10.96 -42.48
CA THR A 315 11.53 -11.61 -43.60
C THR A 315 11.27 -10.69 -44.79
N THR A 316 11.39 -9.36 -44.63
CA THR A 316 11.30 -8.42 -45.76
C THR A 316 12.36 -8.69 -46.83
N LYS A 317 13.49 -9.29 -46.45
CA LYS A 317 14.58 -9.71 -47.35
C LYS A 317 14.31 -11.03 -48.07
N ALA A 318 13.13 -11.64 -47.89
CA ALA A 318 12.80 -12.93 -48.49
C ALA A 318 12.78 -12.85 -50.02
N ASP A 319 12.30 -11.73 -50.59
CA ASP A 319 12.21 -11.58 -52.04
C ASP A 319 13.61 -11.43 -52.68
N ASP A 320 14.52 -10.68 -52.05
CA ASP A 320 15.94 -10.62 -52.46
C ASP A 320 16.59 -12.01 -52.48
N ILE A 321 16.25 -12.87 -51.52
CA ILE A 321 16.78 -14.24 -51.43
C ILE A 321 16.18 -15.13 -52.52
N ARG A 322 14.90 -14.93 -52.87
CA ARG A 322 14.24 -15.61 -53.99
C ARG A 322 14.90 -15.24 -55.32
N ILE A 323 15.05 -13.95 -55.59
CA ILE A 323 15.70 -13.41 -56.81
C ILE A 323 17.11 -13.97 -56.94
N LYS A 324 17.90 -13.99 -55.86
CA LYS A 324 19.25 -14.59 -55.86
C LYS A 324 19.23 -16.09 -56.22
N GLY A 325 18.27 -16.85 -55.67
CA GLY A 325 18.12 -18.28 -56.00
C GLY A 325 17.76 -18.52 -57.47
N GLU A 326 16.87 -17.70 -58.02
CA GLU A 326 16.46 -17.76 -59.43
C GLU A 326 17.62 -17.39 -60.36
N LEU A 327 18.34 -16.31 -60.09
CA LEU A 327 19.52 -15.89 -60.87
C LEU A 327 20.61 -16.98 -60.89
N LEU A 328 20.92 -17.58 -59.73
CA LEU A 328 21.88 -18.68 -59.64
C LEU A 328 21.45 -19.92 -60.43
N THR A 329 20.14 -20.12 -60.58
CA THR A 329 19.58 -21.24 -61.35
C THR A 329 19.66 -20.97 -62.84
N THR A 330 19.32 -19.76 -63.26
CA THR A 330 19.37 -19.31 -64.67
C THR A 330 20.79 -19.29 -65.21
N TYR A 331 21.75 -18.77 -64.43
CA TYR A 331 23.15 -18.66 -64.83
C TYR A 331 24.05 -19.74 -64.22
N MET A 332 23.54 -20.97 -64.07
CA MET A 332 24.25 -22.07 -63.41
C MET A 332 25.59 -22.43 -64.08
N HIS A 333 25.73 -22.13 -65.38
CA HIS A 333 26.96 -22.33 -66.15
C HIS A 333 28.03 -21.26 -65.92
N ALA A 334 27.68 -20.11 -65.32
CA ALA A 334 28.56 -18.95 -65.19
C ALA A 334 29.52 -19.05 -63.99
N PHE A 335 29.39 -20.06 -63.13
CA PHE A 335 30.22 -20.23 -61.94
C PHE A 335 30.44 -21.70 -61.60
N SER A 336 31.49 -21.99 -60.83
CA SER A 336 31.91 -23.34 -60.49
C SER A 336 32.19 -23.51 -59.00
N LYS A 337 32.36 -24.76 -58.57
CA LYS A 337 32.66 -25.10 -57.17
C LYS A 337 34.00 -24.46 -56.76
N GLY A 338 34.05 -23.87 -55.56
CA GLY A 338 35.24 -23.18 -55.03
C GLY A 338 35.16 -21.65 -55.06
N MET A 339 34.19 -21.08 -55.78
CA MET A 339 33.97 -19.62 -55.82
C MET A 339 33.25 -19.13 -54.55
N THR A 340 33.64 -17.94 -54.07
CA THR A 340 33.04 -17.27 -52.89
C THR A 340 31.93 -16.29 -53.26
N GLU A 341 31.90 -15.83 -54.51
CA GLU A 341 30.94 -14.86 -55.02
C GLU A 341 30.82 -14.94 -56.56
N VAL A 342 29.69 -14.47 -57.09
CA VAL A 342 29.44 -14.34 -58.54
C VAL A 342 28.61 -13.06 -58.80
N SER A 343 28.94 -12.32 -59.85
CA SER A 343 28.13 -11.20 -60.34
C SER A 343 27.28 -11.69 -61.50
N LEU A 344 25.96 -11.56 -61.40
CA LEU A 344 25.00 -12.02 -62.40
C LEU A 344 24.07 -10.88 -62.82
N VAL A 345 23.74 -10.79 -64.09
CA VAL A 345 22.79 -9.79 -64.62
C VAL A 345 21.41 -10.01 -63.98
N ASN A 346 20.89 -9.00 -63.29
CA ASN A 346 19.58 -9.07 -62.67
C ASN A 346 18.48 -8.69 -63.67
N TYR A 347 17.85 -9.70 -64.28
CA TYR A 347 16.74 -9.46 -65.22
C TYR A 347 15.43 -8.97 -64.56
N TYR A 348 15.39 -8.83 -63.23
CA TYR A 348 14.30 -8.13 -62.51
C TYR A 348 14.56 -6.63 -62.35
N ASP A 349 15.74 -6.14 -62.74
CA ASP A 349 16.10 -4.71 -62.74
C ASP A 349 15.94 -4.15 -64.16
N GLU A 350 15.07 -3.14 -64.32
CA GLU A 350 14.79 -2.48 -65.61
C GLU A 350 16.05 -1.83 -66.22
N THR A 351 17.08 -1.56 -65.42
CA THR A 351 18.36 -1.01 -65.88
C THR A 351 19.41 -2.07 -66.25
N GLY A 352 19.12 -3.36 -66.02
CA GLY A 352 20.02 -4.46 -66.34
C GLY A 352 21.28 -4.55 -65.45
N GLY A 353 21.23 -4.01 -64.23
CA GLY A 353 22.34 -4.02 -63.30
C GLY A 353 22.80 -5.43 -62.89
N GLU A 354 24.09 -5.59 -62.58
CA GLU A 354 24.63 -6.84 -62.04
C GLU A 354 24.40 -6.95 -60.53
N LEU A 355 23.83 -8.07 -60.10
CA LEU A 355 23.68 -8.43 -58.70
C LEU A 355 24.81 -9.35 -58.26
N LYS A 356 25.57 -8.90 -57.25
CA LYS A 356 26.62 -9.70 -56.62
C LYS A 356 26.03 -10.67 -55.58
N ILE A 357 26.26 -11.97 -55.77
CA ILE A 357 25.71 -13.05 -54.95
C ILE A 357 26.84 -13.82 -54.27
N VAL A 358 26.76 -13.96 -52.94
CA VAL A 358 27.73 -14.72 -52.13
C VAL A 358 27.45 -16.21 -52.24
N LEU A 359 28.50 -17.00 -52.45
CA LEU A 359 28.43 -18.46 -52.62
C LEU A 359 29.11 -19.18 -51.47
N ASN A 360 28.73 -20.43 -51.23
CA ASN A 360 29.51 -21.33 -50.40
C ASN A 360 30.50 -22.12 -51.28
N PRO A 361 31.83 -21.94 -51.11
CA PRO A 361 32.84 -22.62 -51.93
C PRO A 361 32.78 -24.15 -51.86
N LEU A 362 32.27 -24.70 -50.76
CA LEU A 362 32.18 -26.15 -50.56
C LEU A 362 31.00 -26.77 -51.32
N LYS A 363 30.06 -25.95 -51.81
CA LYS A 363 28.84 -26.40 -52.49
C LYS A 363 28.97 -26.28 -54.00
N THR A 364 28.30 -27.18 -54.72
CA THR A 364 28.15 -27.08 -56.18
C THR A 364 27.21 -25.92 -56.56
N PRO A 365 27.22 -25.45 -57.83
CA PRO A 365 26.28 -24.42 -58.29
C PRO A 365 24.82 -24.71 -57.97
N SER A 366 24.35 -25.92 -58.27
CA SER A 366 23.00 -26.39 -57.93
C SER A 366 22.73 -26.40 -56.41
N GLN A 367 23.70 -26.83 -55.59
CA GLN A 367 23.56 -26.82 -54.12
C GLN A 367 23.54 -25.41 -53.53
N ASN A 368 24.23 -24.44 -54.15
CA ASN A 368 24.15 -23.03 -53.75
C ASN A 368 22.77 -22.46 -54.09
N ALA A 369 22.26 -22.65 -55.31
CA ALA A 369 20.91 -22.25 -55.70
C ALA A 369 19.84 -22.86 -54.78
N GLN A 370 19.92 -24.18 -54.53
CA GLN A 370 19.00 -24.87 -53.60
C GLN A 370 19.09 -24.34 -52.17
N ALA A 371 20.27 -23.91 -51.70
CA ALA A 371 20.43 -23.32 -50.38
C ALA A 371 19.69 -21.98 -50.26
N TYR A 372 19.72 -21.15 -51.31
CA TYR A 372 18.95 -19.91 -51.38
C TYR A 372 17.44 -20.18 -51.38
N PHE A 373 16.95 -21.17 -52.16
CA PHE A 373 15.54 -21.56 -52.11
C PHE A 373 15.12 -22.14 -50.76
N ASN A 374 15.95 -22.97 -50.13
CA ASN A 374 15.67 -23.48 -48.78
C ASN A 374 15.61 -22.34 -47.74
N LYS A 375 16.47 -21.32 -47.88
CA LYS A 375 16.44 -20.12 -47.02
C LYS A 375 15.17 -19.31 -47.26
N TYR A 376 14.76 -19.12 -48.51
CA TYR A 376 13.50 -18.47 -48.87
C TYR A 376 12.29 -19.21 -48.27
N GLN A 377 12.19 -20.53 -48.43
CA GLN A 377 11.08 -21.32 -47.89
C GLN A 377 11.01 -21.25 -46.35
N LYS A 378 12.17 -21.23 -45.67
CA LYS A 378 12.24 -21.02 -44.21
C LYS A 378 11.69 -19.64 -43.82
N LEU A 379 12.07 -18.57 -44.52
CA LEU A 379 11.57 -17.23 -44.25
C LEU A 379 10.07 -17.11 -44.52
N LYS A 380 9.57 -17.68 -45.63
CA LYS A 380 8.14 -17.71 -45.96
C LYS A 380 7.32 -18.44 -44.88
N THR A 381 7.82 -19.57 -44.40
CA THR A 381 7.17 -20.32 -43.31
C THR A 381 7.22 -19.55 -41.99
N ALA A 382 8.34 -18.87 -41.73
CA ALA A 382 8.51 -18.04 -40.54
C ALA A 382 7.50 -16.89 -40.50
N VAL A 383 7.18 -16.23 -41.61
CA VAL A 383 6.15 -15.15 -41.65
C VAL A 383 4.83 -15.62 -41.04
N ILE A 384 4.32 -16.76 -41.48
CA ILE A 384 3.02 -17.28 -41.03
C ILE A 384 3.06 -17.59 -39.53
N ILE A 385 4.09 -18.32 -39.09
CA ILE A 385 4.24 -18.73 -37.68
C ILE A 385 4.47 -17.51 -36.78
N VAL A 386 5.31 -16.56 -37.20
CA VAL A 386 5.64 -15.35 -36.43
C VAL A 386 4.40 -14.45 -36.34
N ALA A 387 3.64 -14.26 -37.43
CA ALA A 387 2.40 -13.51 -37.40
C ALA A 387 1.39 -14.12 -36.42
N GLU A 388 1.21 -15.44 -36.45
CA GLU A 388 0.34 -16.16 -35.52
C GLU A 388 0.79 -15.99 -34.06
N GLN A 389 2.11 -16.08 -33.80
CA GLN A 389 2.67 -15.88 -32.46
C GLN A 389 2.54 -14.44 -31.97
N ILE A 390 2.69 -13.44 -32.84
CA ILE A 390 2.46 -12.03 -32.50
C ILE A 390 1.00 -11.85 -32.10
N ALA A 391 0.05 -12.31 -32.91
CA ALA A 391 -1.38 -12.18 -32.61
C ALA A 391 -1.75 -12.85 -31.28
N LYS A 392 -1.24 -14.06 -31.00
CA LYS A 392 -1.44 -14.74 -29.72
C LYS A 392 -0.87 -13.95 -28.54
N THR A 393 0.35 -13.44 -28.67
CA THR A 393 1.02 -12.70 -27.59
C THR A 393 0.37 -11.33 -27.36
N GLN A 394 -0.14 -10.67 -28.40
CA GLN A 394 -0.92 -9.44 -28.27
C GLN A 394 -2.26 -9.69 -27.56
N THR A 395 -2.92 -10.81 -27.85
CA THR A 395 -4.15 -11.19 -27.13
C THR A 395 -3.88 -11.44 -25.65
N GLU A 396 -2.78 -12.13 -25.35
CA GLU A 396 -2.30 -12.35 -23.97
C GLU A 396 -1.98 -11.03 -23.26
N LEU A 397 -1.28 -10.11 -23.92
CA LEU A 397 -0.98 -8.78 -23.39
C LEU A 397 -2.25 -7.96 -23.12
N ALA A 398 -3.24 -8.01 -24.02
CA ALA A 398 -4.53 -7.35 -23.83
C ALA A 398 -5.28 -7.90 -22.62
N TYR A 399 -5.26 -9.23 -22.43
CA TYR A 399 -5.81 -9.87 -21.23
C TYR A 399 -5.07 -9.43 -19.95
N LEU A 400 -3.74 -9.49 -19.90
CA LEU A 400 -2.99 -9.08 -18.71
C LEU A 400 -3.26 -7.61 -18.34
N ASN A 401 -3.36 -6.72 -19.33
CA ASN A 401 -3.71 -5.32 -19.10
C ASN A 401 -5.16 -5.11 -18.63
N SER A 402 -6.11 -5.95 -19.07
CA SER A 402 -7.48 -5.90 -18.55
C SER A 402 -7.53 -6.34 -17.09
N VAL A 403 -6.76 -7.37 -16.71
CA VAL A 403 -6.62 -7.81 -15.31
C VAL A 403 -5.97 -6.72 -14.45
N VAL A 404 -4.96 -6.01 -14.94
CA VAL A 404 -4.39 -4.84 -14.22
C VAL A 404 -5.46 -3.77 -13.99
N THR A 405 -6.30 -3.51 -14.99
CA THR A 405 -7.38 -2.52 -14.88
C THR A 405 -8.44 -2.94 -13.85
N GLN A 406 -8.82 -4.22 -13.86
CA GLN A 406 -9.71 -4.80 -12.85
C GLN A 406 -9.07 -4.71 -11.45
N LEU A 407 -7.80 -5.10 -11.29
CA LEU A 407 -7.09 -5.04 -10.02
C LEU A 407 -7.04 -3.61 -9.46
N ASN A 408 -6.83 -2.60 -10.30
CA ASN A 408 -6.77 -1.19 -9.86
C ASN A 408 -8.12 -0.62 -9.41
N SER A 409 -9.23 -1.22 -9.84
CA SER A 409 -10.59 -0.77 -9.52
C SER A 409 -11.31 -1.65 -8.50
N ALA A 410 -10.80 -2.86 -8.28
CA ALA A 410 -11.34 -3.89 -7.42
C ALA A 410 -11.59 -3.42 -5.98
N ALA A 411 -12.59 -4.02 -5.32
CA ALA A 411 -12.66 -4.01 -3.87
C ALA A 411 -11.70 -5.07 -3.29
N PRO A 412 -11.29 -4.95 -2.03
CA PRO A 412 -10.44 -5.97 -1.38
C PRO A 412 -11.00 -7.40 -1.42
N SER A 413 -12.34 -7.55 -1.45
CA SER A 413 -13.03 -8.83 -1.59
C SER A 413 -12.75 -9.51 -2.93
N ASP A 414 -12.62 -8.73 -4.00
CA ASP A 414 -12.59 -9.22 -5.37
C ASP A 414 -11.19 -9.73 -5.73
N ILE A 415 -10.18 -9.41 -4.92
CA ILE A 415 -8.79 -9.82 -5.15
C ILE A 415 -8.63 -11.33 -5.05
N ASP A 416 -9.40 -11.99 -4.19
CA ASP A 416 -9.38 -13.45 -4.10
C ASP A 416 -9.99 -14.11 -5.34
N GLU A 417 -11.03 -13.50 -5.94
CA GLU A 417 -11.60 -13.95 -7.22
C GLU A 417 -10.61 -13.78 -8.38
N ILE A 418 -9.97 -12.61 -8.48
CA ILE A 418 -8.90 -12.35 -9.46
C ILE A 418 -7.75 -13.35 -9.28
N ARG A 419 -7.42 -13.70 -8.04
CA ARG A 419 -6.37 -14.68 -7.74
C ARG A 419 -6.77 -16.08 -8.20
N GLU A 420 -8.01 -16.50 -7.98
CA GLU A 420 -8.53 -17.78 -8.46
C GLU A 420 -8.52 -17.85 -9.99
N GLU A 421 -8.96 -16.80 -10.68
CA GLU A 421 -8.89 -16.69 -12.14
C GLU A 421 -7.44 -16.86 -12.65
N LEU A 422 -6.48 -16.17 -12.04
CA LEU A 422 -5.06 -16.26 -12.41
C LEU A 422 -4.44 -17.63 -12.10
N ILE A 423 -4.97 -18.37 -11.13
CA ILE A 423 -4.58 -19.77 -10.87
C ILE A 423 -5.13 -20.69 -11.96
N GLU A 424 -6.39 -20.51 -12.37
CA GLU A 424 -7.03 -21.28 -13.44
C GLU A 424 -6.32 -21.08 -14.78
N GLN A 425 -5.93 -19.85 -15.08
CA GLN A 425 -5.15 -19.52 -16.29
C GLN A 425 -3.67 -19.94 -16.20
N GLY A 426 -3.22 -20.44 -15.04
CA GLY A 426 -1.87 -21.00 -14.86
C GLY A 426 -0.76 -19.98 -14.59
N TYR A 427 -1.08 -18.69 -14.42
CA TYR A 427 -0.12 -17.65 -14.06
C TYR A 427 0.33 -17.76 -12.59
N LEU A 428 -0.56 -18.24 -11.71
CA LEU A 428 -0.27 -18.45 -10.30
C LEU A 428 -0.33 -19.93 -9.92
N ARG A 429 0.58 -20.35 -9.05
CA ARG A 429 0.48 -21.66 -8.38
C ARG A 429 -0.44 -21.54 -7.19
N ALA A 430 -1.40 -22.45 -7.07
CA ALA A 430 -2.20 -22.61 -5.86
C ALA A 430 -1.27 -22.76 -4.65
N LYS A 431 -1.38 -21.87 -3.66
CA LYS A 431 -0.70 -22.06 -2.37
C LYS A 431 -1.19 -23.39 -1.80
N LYS A 432 -0.26 -24.29 -1.47
CA LYS A 432 -0.57 -25.49 -0.69
C LYS A 432 -1.07 -25.06 0.69
N THR A 433 -2.36 -24.79 0.82
CA THR A 433 -3.02 -24.66 2.11
C THR A 433 -2.89 -26.02 2.79
N LYS A 434 -2.13 -26.08 3.90
CA LYS A 434 -2.24 -27.19 4.84
C LYS A 434 -3.71 -27.21 5.26
N LYS A 435 -4.49 -28.16 4.73
CA LYS A 435 -5.85 -28.44 5.18
C LYS A 435 -5.78 -28.69 6.68
N ILE A 436 -6.17 -27.71 7.49
CA ILE A 436 -6.50 -27.93 8.89
C ILE A 436 -7.75 -28.78 8.85
N THR A 437 -7.57 -30.08 9.08
CA THR A 437 -8.68 -30.99 9.34
C THR A 437 -9.35 -30.52 10.61
N VAL A 438 -10.48 -29.85 10.47
CA VAL A 438 -11.41 -29.62 11.58
C VAL A 438 -11.80 -31.01 12.09
N ARG A 439 -11.17 -31.47 13.19
CA ARG A 439 -11.58 -32.67 13.91
C ARG A 439 -13.01 -32.44 14.39
N LYS A 440 -13.99 -32.97 13.65
CA LYS A 440 -15.37 -33.10 14.14
C LYS A 440 -15.30 -33.88 15.46
N LYS A 441 -15.82 -33.28 16.54
CA LYS A 441 -16.00 -33.97 17.82
C LYS A 441 -16.74 -35.29 17.60
N PRO A 442 -16.29 -36.41 18.18
CA PRO A 442 -17.03 -37.67 18.09
C PRO A 442 -18.40 -37.49 18.77
N LYS A 443 -19.47 -37.83 18.07
CA LYS A 443 -20.81 -37.94 18.66
C LYS A 443 -20.77 -39.06 19.70
N ASN A 444 -21.07 -38.75 20.96
CA ASN A 444 -21.35 -39.73 21.99
C ASN A 444 -22.41 -40.72 21.48
N ARG A 445 -22.04 -42.00 21.34
CA ARG A 445 -23.01 -43.09 21.34
C ARG A 445 -23.34 -43.36 22.80
N MET A 446 -24.57 -43.04 23.20
CA MET A 446 -25.13 -43.59 24.43
C MET A 446 -25.18 -45.11 24.29
N SER A 447 -24.43 -45.80 25.13
CA SER A 447 -24.60 -47.23 25.39
C SER A 447 -25.91 -47.42 26.15
N ILE A 448 -26.90 -48.01 25.49
CA ILE A 448 -28.05 -48.61 26.15
C ILE A 448 -27.53 -49.89 26.81
N VAL A 449 -27.57 -49.93 28.14
CA VAL A 449 -27.32 -51.13 28.93
C VAL A 449 -28.69 -51.77 29.18
N THR A 450 -28.88 -52.99 28.66
CA THR A 450 -29.78 -54.00 29.24
C THR A 450 -29.06 -54.72 30.35
#